data_AF-A0A937MYM8-F1
#
_entry.id   AF-A0A937MYM8-F1
#
_cell.length_a   1.000
_cell.length_b   1.000
_cell.length_c   1.000
_cell.angle_alpha   90.00
_cell.angle_beta   90.00
_cell.angle_gamma   90.00
#
_symmetry.space_group_name_H-M   'P 1'
#
loop_
_entity.id
_entity.type
_entity.pdbx_description
1 polymer ?
#
loop_
_entity_poly.entity_id
_entity_poly.type
_entity_poly.pdbx_seq_one_letter_code
_entity_poly.pdbx_strand_id
1 'polypeptide(L)'
;MDKSDNGDVISTKMEEALGKLSLDDREIIVLRFFSDLSIKEISETLGIKLTATKMRRYRALEKLKEELKQLNFHISPNPMILGLKP
;
A
#
# COMPACT_ATOMS: atom_id res chain seq x y z
N MET A 1 22.07 23.29 -13.89
CA MET A 1 21.88 21.82 -13.90
C MET A 1 22.68 21.33 -12.71
N ASP A 2 22.11 20.91 -11.60
CA ASP A 2 21.15 19.82 -11.51
C ASP A 2 20.49 19.91 -10.13
N LYS A 3 19.20 20.20 -10.07
CA LYS A 3 18.41 20.02 -8.85
C LYS A 3 17.10 19.40 -9.28
N SER A 4 16.76 18.29 -8.66
CA SER A 4 15.43 17.65 -8.68
C SER A 4 15.24 16.48 -9.65
N ASP A 5 16.08 15.45 -9.57
CA ASP A 5 15.81 14.16 -10.22
C ASP A 5 15.16 13.13 -9.27
N ASN A 6 15.08 13.41 -7.96
CA ASN A 6 14.53 12.47 -6.97
C ASN A 6 12.99 12.47 -6.89
N GLY A 7 12.32 13.59 -7.21
CA GLY A 7 10.87 13.72 -7.09
C GLY A 7 10.12 12.88 -8.11
N ASP A 8 10.55 12.95 -9.37
CA ASP A 8 9.92 12.24 -10.49
C ASP A 8 10.12 10.73 -10.41
N VAL A 9 11.29 10.29 -9.94
CA VAL A 9 11.59 8.85 -9.76
C VAL A 9 10.78 8.24 -8.62
N ILE A 10 10.56 8.96 -7.52
CA ILE A 10 9.71 8.48 -6.41
C ILE A 10 8.24 8.42 -6.85
N SER A 11 7.77 9.45 -7.57
CA SER A 11 6.38 9.49 -8.06
C SER A 11 6.10 8.35 -9.04
N THR A 12 7.00 8.12 -9.99
CA THR A 12 6.85 7.04 -10.99
C THR A 12 6.80 5.65 -10.34
N LYS A 13 7.71 5.36 -9.39
CA LYS A 13 7.71 4.06 -8.69
C LYS A 13 6.47 3.85 -7.81
N MET A 14 5.96 4.92 -7.21
CA MET A 14 4.73 4.87 -6.42
C MET A 14 3.52 4.58 -7.30
N GLU A 15 3.42 5.23 -8.46
CA GLU A 15 2.36 4.97 -9.44
C GLU A 15 2.42 3.54 -9.96
N GLU A 16 3.62 3.01 -10.26
CA GLU A 16 3.80 1.62 -10.66
C GLU A 16 3.37 0.64 -9.56
N ALA A 17 3.79 0.87 -8.30
CA ALA A 17 3.43 0.02 -7.17
C ALA A 17 1.92 0.03 -6.92
N LEU A 18 1.29 1.21 -6.90
CA LEU A 18 -0.17 1.35 -6.84
C LEU A 18 -0.84 0.65 -8.03
N GLY A 19 -0.20 0.72 -9.20
CA GLY A 19 -0.52 0.00 -10.44
C GLY A 19 -0.73 -1.51 -10.25
N LYS A 20 0.06 -2.13 -9.37
CA LYS A 20 0.06 -3.57 -9.08
C LYS A 20 -0.93 -4.00 -8.00
N LEU A 21 -1.42 -3.06 -7.20
CA LEU A 21 -2.46 -3.34 -6.20
C LEU A 21 -3.79 -3.69 -6.89
N SER A 22 -4.59 -4.53 -6.21
CA SER A 22 -5.97 -4.75 -6.62
C SER A 22 -6.79 -3.46 -6.50
N LEU A 23 -7.90 -3.38 -7.25
CA LEU A 23 -8.80 -2.22 -7.20
C LEU A 23 -9.25 -1.92 -5.76
N ASP A 24 -9.71 -2.93 -5.02
CA ASP A 24 -10.11 -2.82 -3.62
C ASP A 24 -8.99 -2.29 -2.70
N ASP A 25 -7.76 -2.76 -2.91
CA ASP A 25 -6.61 -2.37 -2.07
C ASP A 25 -6.20 -0.92 -2.38
N ARG A 26 -6.18 -0.55 -3.68
CA ARG A 26 -5.89 0.82 -4.12
C ARG A 26 -6.96 1.79 -3.62
N GLU A 27 -8.23 1.41 -3.68
CA GLU A 27 -9.35 2.25 -3.27
C GLU A 27 -9.25 2.64 -1.79
N ILE A 28 -8.91 1.71 -0.90
CA ILE A 28 -8.68 2.03 0.52
C ILE A 28 -7.50 2.98 0.72
N ILE A 29 -6.41 2.81 -0.03
CA ILE A 29 -5.26 3.71 0.04
C ILE A 29 -5.65 5.09 -0.48
N VAL A 30 -6.37 5.18 -1.59
CA VAL A 30 -6.81 6.47 -2.15
C VAL A 30 -7.72 7.20 -1.17
N LEU A 31 -8.76 6.53 -0.66
CA LEU A 31 -9.69 7.12 0.31
C LEU A 31 -8.98 7.57 1.60
N ARG A 32 -7.96 6.83 2.03
CA ARG A 32 -7.21 7.18 3.25
C ARG A 32 -6.24 8.34 3.06
N PHE A 33 -5.49 8.36 1.96
CA PHE A 33 -4.37 9.29 1.77
C PHE A 33 -4.71 10.52 0.93
N PHE A 34 -5.68 10.42 0.02
CA PHE A 34 -6.10 11.54 -0.83
C PHE A 34 -7.37 12.21 -0.31
N SER A 35 -8.23 11.47 0.39
CA SER A 35 -9.47 12.00 0.96
C SER A 35 -9.43 12.14 2.49
N ASP A 36 -8.29 11.82 3.12
CA ASP A 36 -8.07 11.87 4.58
C ASP A 36 -9.16 11.18 5.43
N LEU A 37 -9.88 10.22 4.84
CA LEU A 37 -11.00 9.56 5.50
C LEU A 37 -10.52 8.67 6.65
N SER A 38 -11.25 8.72 7.76
CA SER A 38 -11.07 7.79 8.86
C SER A 38 -11.44 6.37 8.43
N ILE A 39 -10.95 5.36 9.16
CA ILE A 39 -11.30 3.95 8.89
C ILE A 39 -12.81 3.71 8.95
N LYS A 40 -13.52 4.50 9.76
CA LYS A 40 -14.97 4.43 9.88
C LYS A 40 -15.64 4.98 8.63
N GLU A 41 -15.23 6.15 8.15
CA GLU A 41 -15.77 6.75 6.92
C GLU A 41 -15.47 5.89 5.69
N ILE A 42 -14.29 5.28 5.62
CA ILE A 42 -13.95 4.32 4.54
C ILE A 42 -14.87 3.10 4.62
N SER A 43 -15.15 2.60 5.82
CA SER A 43 -16.10 1.49 6.04
C SER A 43 -17.49 1.81 5.51
N GLU A 44 -17.97 3.02 5.82
CA GLU A 44 -19.30 3.51 5.41
C GLU A 44 -19.34 3.75 3.89
N THR A 45 -18.28 4.35 3.34
CA THR A 45 -18.13 4.63 1.89
C THR A 45 -18.12 3.34 1.07
N LEU A 46 -17.38 2.32 1.52
CA LEU A 46 -17.26 1.04 0.82
C LEU A 46 -18.40 0.06 1.16
N GLY A 47 -19.29 0.40 2.10
CA GLY A 47 -20.39 -0.48 2.54
C GLY A 47 -19.93 -1.79 3.19
N ILE A 48 -18.69 -1.86 3.70
CA ILE A 48 -18.13 -3.05 4.34
C ILE A 48 -18.01 -2.86 5.86
N LYS A 49 -17.82 -3.95 6.61
CA LYS A 49 -17.64 -3.88 8.07
C LYS A 49 -16.32 -3.22 8.46
N LEU A 50 -16.30 -2.47 9.57
CA LEU A 50 -15.11 -1.79 10.07
C LEU A 50 -13.91 -2.73 10.26
N THR A 51 -14.16 -3.94 10.75
CA THR A 51 -13.13 -4.99 10.90
C THR A 51 -12.56 -5.43 9.55
N ALA A 52 -13.42 -5.56 8.53
CA ALA A 52 -12.98 -5.89 7.17
C ALA A 52 -12.16 -4.75 6.56
N THR A 53 -12.56 -3.49 6.77
CA THR A 53 -11.79 -2.30 6.34
C THR A 53 -10.40 -2.27 6.97
N LYS A 54 -10.30 -2.52 8.28
CA LYS A 54 -9.01 -2.58 8.99
C LYS A 54 -8.08 -3.64 8.39
N MET A 55 -8.60 -4.85 8.19
CA MET A 55 -7.87 -5.98 7.61
C MET A 55 -7.44 -5.67 6.17
N ARG A 56 -8.34 -5.13 5.36
CA ARG A 56 -8.05 -4.80 3.96
C ARG A 56 -7.04 -3.67 3.85
N ARG A 57 -7.15 -2.60 4.66
CA ARG A 57 -6.13 -1.55 4.75
C ARG A 57 -4.76 -2.11 5.10
N TYR A 58 -4.70 -2.98 6.11
CA TYR A 58 -3.43 -3.58 6.51
C TYR A 58 -2.81 -4.38 5.36
N ARG A 59 -3.60 -5.25 4.72
CA ARG A 59 -3.16 -6.03 3.55
C ARG A 59 -2.75 -5.14 2.37
N ALA A 60 -3.49 -4.07 2.09
CA ALA A 60 -3.17 -3.12 1.03
C ALA A 60 -1.82 -2.43 1.30
N LEU A 61 -1.56 -2.03 2.54
CA LEU A 61 -0.27 -1.45 2.94
C LEU A 61 0.87 -2.45 2.89
N GLU A 62 0.64 -3.71 3.30
CA GLU A 62 1.63 -4.77 3.18
C GLU A 62 2.00 -5.02 1.72
N LYS A 63 0.99 -5.20 0.85
CA LYS A 63 1.22 -5.37 -0.58
C LYS A 63 1.93 -4.17 -1.19
N LEU A 64 1.51 -2.95 -0.88
CA LEU A 64 2.20 -1.75 -1.38
C LEU A 64 3.67 -1.73 -0.97
N LYS A 65 3.98 -2.13 0.26
CA LYS A 65 5.35 -2.25 0.75
C LYS A 65 6.12 -3.35 0.00
N GLU A 66 5.49 -4.49 -0.28
CA GLU A 66 6.09 -5.57 -1.06
C GLU A 66 6.37 -5.15 -2.52
N GLU A 67 5.42 -4.49 -3.17
CA GLU A 67 5.59 -3.97 -4.54
C GLU A 67 6.72 -2.94 -4.61
N LEU A 68 6.75 -1.98 -3.67
CA LEU A 68 7.85 -1.02 -3.58
C LEU A 68 9.19 -1.71 -3.29
N LYS A 69 9.21 -2.77 -2.49
CA LYS A 69 10.42 -3.56 -2.22
C LYS A 69 10.90 -4.29 -3.49
N GLN A 70 9.98 -4.82 -4.29
CA GLN A 70 10.30 -5.48 -5.57
C GLN A 70 10.85 -4.48 -6.60
N LEU A 71 10.26 -3.28 -6.69
CA LEU A 71 10.73 -2.18 -7.54
C LEU A 71 12.10 -1.62 -7.11
N ASN A 72 12.47 -1.79 -5.83
CA ASN A 72 13.75 -1.35 -5.28
C ASN A 72 14.90 -2.39 -5.38
N PHE A 73 14.76 -3.40 -6.24
CA PHE A 73 15.72 -4.49 -6.51
C PHE A 73 15.87 -5.52 -5.38
N HIS A 74 15.65 -6.81 -5.69
CA HIS A 74 16.36 -7.98 -5.14
C HIS A 74 16.75 -7.96 -3.64
N ILE A 75 15.97 -7.30 -2.79
CA ILE A 75 16.19 -7.34 -1.35
C ILE A 75 15.60 -8.68 -0.93
N SER A 76 16.47 -9.68 -0.83
CA SER A 76 16.21 -11.07 -0.45
C SER A 76 14.94 -11.19 0.41
N PRO A 77 13.99 -12.09 0.05
CA PRO A 77 12.84 -12.34 0.91
C PRO A 77 13.40 -12.75 2.27
N ASN A 78 13.13 -11.96 3.32
CA ASN A 78 13.49 -12.35 4.67
C ASN A 78 12.51 -13.49 5.02
N PRO A 79 12.95 -14.76 5.08
CA PRO A 79 12.05 -15.87 5.32
C PRO A 79 11.49 -15.89 6.75
N MET A 80 11.86 -14.93 7.61
CA MET A 80 11.46 -14.92 9.02
C MET A 80 10.07 -14.34 9.33
N ILE A 81 9.32 -13.76 8.38
CA ILE A 81 8.00 -13.19 8.69
C ILE A 81 6.87 -14.24 8.69
N LEU A 82 7.07 -15.42 8.07
CA LEU A 82 6.06 -16.48 8.02
C LEU A 82 6.24 -17.54 9.12
N GLY A 83 6.13 -17.11 10.38
CA GLY A 83 5.69 -17.92 11.52
C GLY A 83 6.67 -18.96 12.09
N LEU A 84 6.90 -18.90 13.41
CA LEU A 84 6.92 -20.04 14.35
C LEU A 84 7.20 -19.48 15.77
N LYS A 85 6.16 -19.47 16.61
CA LYS A 85 6.35 -19.61 18.07
C LYS A 85 6.49 -21.12 18.31
N PRO A 86 7.42 -21.58 19.17
CA PRO A 86 7.55 -23.00 19.47
C PRO A 86 6.24 -23.58 20.03
#